data_AF-D4MP76-F1
#
_entry.id   AF-D4MP76-F1
#
_cell.length_a   1.000
_cell.length_b   1.000
_cell.length_c   1.000
_cell.angle_alpha   90.00
_cell.angle_beta   90.00
_cell.angle_gamma   90.00
#
_symmetry.space_group_name_H-M   'P 1'
#
loop_
_entity.id
_entity.type
_entity.pdbx_description
1 polymer ?
#
loop_
_entity_poly.entity_id
_entity_poly.type
_entity_poly.pdbx_seq_one_letter_code
_entity_poly.pdbx_strand_id
1 'polypeptide(L)' 'MKFLIKHEIQGRLRIHVMRNRMTCEEADALCWALEKQKNITKVKVYERTADAVIYYTGNRKELLCD' A
#
# COMPACT_ATOMS: atom_id res chain seq x y z
N MET A 1 3.75 -9.86 -9.98
CA MET A 1 2.47 -9.11 -10.10
C MET A 1 2.79 -7.70 -10.53
N LYS A 2 2.03 -7.11 -11.48
CA LYS A 2 2.24 -5.72 -11.90
C LYS A 2 1.32 -4.80 -11.07
N PHE A 3 1.91 -3.92 -10.28
CA PHE A 3 1.22 -2.86 -9.55
C PHE A 3 1.74 -1.52 -10.05
N LEU A 4 0.82 -0.57 -10.21
CA LEU A 4 1.08 0.75 -10.75
C LEU A 4 0.83 1.76 -9.65
N ILE A 5 1.86 2.49 -9.25
CA ILE A 5 1.71 3.55 -8.27
C ILE A 5 0.97 4.69 -8.96
N LYS A 6 -0.27 4.95 -8.54
CA LYS A 6 -1.07 6.05 -9.10
C LYS A 6 -0.70 7.37 -8.45
N HIS A 7 -0.58 7.35 -7.12
CA HIS A 7 -0.24 8.54 -6.35
C HIS A 7 0.72 8.17 -5.24
N GLU A 8 1.80 8.94 -5.12
CA GLU A 8 2.69 8.92 -3.99
C GLU A 8 2.71 10.33 -3.40
N ILE A 9 2.33 10.45 -2.13
CA ILE A 9 2.46 11.68 -1.35
C ILE A 9 3.10 11.33 -0.01
N GLN A 10 3.76 12.28 0.64
CA GLN A 10 4.45 12.04 1.90
C GLN A 10 3.50 11.45 2.96
N GLY A 11 3.65 10.16 3.26
CA GLY A 11 2.86 9.40 4.22
C GLY A 11 1.62 8.69 3.66
N ARG A 12 1.31 8.82 2.36
CA ARG A 12 0.24 8.05 1.71
C ARG A 12 0.63 7.61 0.30
N LEU A 13 0.53 6.31 0.05
CA LEU A 13 0.80 5.68 -1.23
C LEU A 13 -0.48 5.04 -1.75
N ARG A 14 -0.85 5.31 -2.98
CA ARG A 14 -1.98 4.67 -3.66
C ARG A 14 -1.46 3.86 -4.83
N ILE A 15 -1.61 2.54 -4.72
CA ILE A 15 -1.23 1.59 -5.76
C ILE A 15 -2.49 1.03 -6.42
N HIS A 16 -2.41 0.83 -7.73
CA HIS A 16 -3.43 0.17 -8.52
C HIS A 16 -2.84 -1.12 -9.06
N VAL A 17 -3.39 -2.25 -8.64
CA VAL A 17 -2.97 -3.56 -9.12
C VAL A 17 -3.56 -3.74 -10.52
N MET A 18 -2.69 -3.87 -11.52
CA MET A 18 -3.08 -4.00 -12.92
C MET A 18 -3.50 -5.45 -13.23
N ARG A 19 -4.50 -5.95 -12.49
CA ARG A 19 -5.14 -7.26 -12.68
C ARG A 19 -6.64 -7.08 -12.92
N ASN A 20 -7.19 -7.94 -13.76
CA ASN A 20 -8.61 -7.93 -14.12
C ASN A 20 -9.54 -8.32 -12.96
N ARG A 21 -9.02 -9.10 -11.99
CA ARG A 21 -9.71 -9.51 -10.78
C ARG A 21 -8.69 -9.74 -9.67
N MET A 22 -8.95 -9.20 -8.49
CA MET A 22 -8.23 -9.53 -7.27
C MET A 22 -9.16 -10.43 -6.46
N THR A 23 -8.70 -11.61 -6.05
CA THR A 23 -9.45 -12.42 -5.08
C THR A 23 -9.32 -11.79 -3.70
N CYS A 24 -10.34 -11.95 -2.84
CA CYS A 24 -10.30 -11.45 -1.47
C CYS A 24 -9.06 -11.96 -0.73
N GLU A 25 -8.64 -13.21 -0.97
CA GLU A 25 -7.42 -13.79 -0.39
C GLU A 25 -6.14 -13.06 -0.82
N GLU A 26 -6.03 -12.66 -2.09
CA GLU A 26 -4.86 -11.91 -2.56
C GLU A 26 -4.86 -10.48 -2.01
N ALA A 27 -6.03 -9.85 -1.90
CA ALA A 27 -6.19 -8.55 -1.27
C ALA A 27 -5.81 -8.60 0.23
N ASP A 28 -6.25 -9.64 0.92
CA ASP A 28 -5.98 -9.87 2.34
C ASP A 28 -4.50 -10.18 2.59
N ALA A 29 -3.90 -11.07 1.79
CA ALA A 29 -2.47 -11.38 1.85
C ALA A 29 -1.60 -10.14 1.59
N LEU A 30 -1.99 -9.29 0.63
CA LEU A 30 -1.30 -8.02 0.36
C LEU A 30 -1.46 -7.05 1.54
N CYS A 31 -2.68 -6.93 2.09
CA CYS A 31 -2.95 -6.09 3.25
C CYS A 31 -2.11 -6.52 4.45
N TRP A 32 -2.08 -7.82 4.76
CA TRP A 32 -1.30 -8.41 5.84
C TRP A 32 0.21 -8.20 5.65
N ALA A 33 0.72 -8.43 4.43
CA ALA A 33 2.15 -8.24 4.14
C ALA A 33 2.59 -6.78 4.31
N LEU A 34 1.75 -5.84 3.90
CA LEU A 34 2.00 -4.41 4.04
C LEU A 34 1.82 -3.93 5.49
N GLU A 35 0.78 -4.35 6.18
CA GLU A 35 0.56 -3.98 7.58
C GLU A 35 1.70 -4.47 8.50
N LYS A 36 2.36 -5.58 8.14
CA LYS A 36 3.53 -6.09 8.85
C LYS A 36 4.78 -5.19 8.75
N GLN A 37 4.83 -4.27 7.79
CA GLN A 37 5.94 -3.32 7.70
C GLN A 37 5.84 -2.26 8.81
N LYS A 38 6.92 -2.08 9.59
CA LYS A 38 6.98 -1.13 10.71
C LYS A 38 6.65 0.32 10.34
N ASN A 39 6.77 0.68 9.06
CA ASN A 39 6.54 2.03 8.57
C ASN A 39 5.09 2.23 8.10
N ILE A 40 4.24 1.20 8.12
CA ILE A 40 2.87 1.27 7.64
C ILE A 40 1.92 1.47 8.82
N THR A 41 1.18 2.58 8.79
CA THR A 41 0.18 2.92 9.82
C THR A 41 -1.15 2.26 9.54
N LYS A 42 -1.52 2.14 8.26
CA LYS A 42 -2.82 1.65 7.86
C LYS A 42 -2.82 1.23 6.40
N VAL A 43 -3.48 0.14 6.08
CA VAL A 43 -3.71 -0.28 4.70
C VAL A 43 -5.21 -0.36 4.44
N LYS A 44 -5.64 0.08 3.27
CA LYS A 44 -7.02 -0.04 2.77
C LYS A 44 -6.96 -0.60 1.36
N VAL A 45 -7.39 -1.83 1.17
CA VAL A 45 -7.48 -2.45 -0.15
C VAL A 45 -8.94 -2.44 -0.61
N TYR A 46 -9.16 -2.05 -1.86
CA TYR A 46 -10.44 -2.05 -2.54
C TYR A 46 -10.43 -3.12 -3.63
N GLU A 47 -11.10 -4.24 -3.37
CA GLU A 47 -11.25 -5.35 -4.31
C GLU A 47 -11.90 -4.93 -5.64
N ARG A 48 -12.93 -4.06 -5.58
CA ARG A 48 -13.76 -3.68 -6.73
C ARG A 48 -12.98 -2.95 -7.82
N THR A 49 -11.98 -2.18 -7.41
CA THR A 49 -11.14 -1.37 -8.31
C THR A 49 -9.69 -1.85 -8.34
N ALA A 50 -9.39 -2.97 -7.67
CA ALA A 50 -8.03 -3.47 -7.45
C ALA A 50 -7.07 -2.35 -7.00
N ASP A 51 -7.55 -1.46 -6.13
CA ASP A 51 -6.82 -0.26 -5.70
C ASP A 51 -6.50 -0.39 -4.22
N ALA A 52 -5.27 -0.10 -3.82
CA ALA A 52 -4.87 -0.13 -2.43
C ALA A 52 -4.27 1.20 -2.01
N VAL A 53 -4.78 1.73 -0.90
CA VAL A 53 -4.30 2.93 -0.24
C VAL A 53 -3.53 2.51 1.00
N ILE A 54 -2.26 2.87 1.03
CA ILE A 54 -1.31 2.56 2.08
C ILE A 54 -0.97 3.87 2.77
N TYR A 55 -1.23 3.95 4.06
CA TYR A 55 -0.78 5.03 4.93
C TYR A 55 0.49 4.56 5.60
N TYR A 56 1.54 5.34 5.44
CA TYR A 56 2.82 5.07 6.07
C TYR A 56 3.20 6.26 6.94
N THR A 57 3.76 5.95 8.10
CA THR A 57 4.26 6.91 9.06
C THR A 57 5.77 6.88 9.00
N GLY A 58 6.34 7.97 8.51
CA GLY A 58 7.77 8.11 8.29
C GLY A 58 8.04 9.45 7.65
N ASN A 59 8.64 10.34 8.43
CA ASN A 59 9.19 11.56 7.88
C ASN A 59 10.47 11.17 7.13
N ARG A 60 10.57 11.51 5.85
CA ARG A 60 11.81 11.31 5.09
C ARG A 60 13.02 11.95 5.78
N LYS A 61 12.77 12.93 6.67
CA LYS A 61 13.75 13.58 7.55
C LYS A 61 14.21 12.77 8.78
N GLU A 62 13.42 11.84 9.33
CA GLU A 62 13.85 11.05 10.50
C GLU A 62 14.78 9.88 10.11
N LEU A 63 14.77 9.48 8.84
CA LEU A 63 15.63 8.42 8.28
C LEU A 63 17.03 8.91 7.85
N LEU A 64 17.25 10.22 7.76
CA LEU A 64 18.48 10.85 7.25
C LEU A 64 19.32 11.52 8.36
N CYS A 65 18.91 11.36 9.62
CA CYS A 65 19.60 11.96 10.75
C CYS A 65 19.74 10.93 11.88
N ASP A 66 20.47 9.85 11.59
CA ASP A 66 21.54 9.34 12.46
C ASP A 66 22.62 8.65 11.60
#